data_AF-A0A932RWC2-F1
#
_entry.id   AF-A0A932RWC2-F1
#
_cell.length_a   1.000
_cell.length_b   1.000
_cell.length_c   1.000
_cell.angle_alpha   90.00
_cell.angle_beta   90.00
_cell.angle_gamma   90.00
#
_symmetry.space_group_name_H-M   'P 1'
#
loop_
_entity.id
_entity.type
_entity.pdbx_description
1 polymer ?
#
loop_
_entity_poly.entity_id
_entity_poly.type
_entity_poly.pdbx_seq_one_letter_code
_entity_poly.pdbx_strand_id
1 'polypeptide(L)'
;MWQKFKELFVVKSEQSEVDAVSENAELAPEVEPAPVIKEESASADVNRIVRQVLAPALRADGFTGSGRNFRKINADWVLIVSLESSRAGTGLALNIGLHPLAFNDVLGKPVDAKKIKMQLCEFRTRLPSQNKASWWQFESDAESVQRVMETIRNEYLQHCSAQLKKLSGEQSPLFHARVDNFAKGDYDFSPFRSADTRIALVIARLHQQQGRRTEAMAFAHHGLKHVGNSVGLRRDFEAVLDEGY
;
A
#
# COMPACT_ATOMS: atom_id res chain seq x y z
N MET A 1 -19.59 -3.05 -31.29
CA MET A 1 -19.54 -4.47 -30.88
C MET A 1 -20.00 -4.69 -29.42
N TRP A 2 -20.86 -3.82 -28.89
CA TRP A 2 -21.36 -3.86 -27.50
C TRP A 2 -22.89 -3.64 -27.42
N GLN A 3 -23.58 -3.72 -28.56
CA GLN A 3 -25.06 -3.67 -28.64
C GLN A 3 -25.69 -5.03 -28.95
N LYS A 4 -24.91 -6.05 -29.36
CA LYS A 4 -25.41 -7.42 -29.63
C LYS A 4 -25.49 -8.32 -28.40
N PHE A 5 -25.11 -7.84 -27.20
CA PHE A 5 -25.08 -8.66 -25.98
C PHE A 5 -26.33 -8.54 -25.10
N LYS A 6 -27.25 -7.60 -25.42
CA LYS A 6 -28.50 -7.40 -24.64
C LYS A 6 -29.67 -8.28 -25.08
N GLU A 7 -29.57 -8.96 -26.22
CA GLU A 7 -30.66 -9.78 -26.76
C GLU A 7 -30.67 -11.23 -26.22
N LEU A 8 -29.66 -11.63 -25.42
CA LEU A 8 -29.51 -13.01 -24.92
C LEU A 8 -30.15 -13.28 -23.55
N PHE A 9 -30.83 -12.30 -22.92
CA PHE A 9 -31.42 -12.48 -21.58
C PHE A 9 -32.88 -12.01 -21.47
N VAL A 10 -33.71 -12.36 -22.45
CA VAL A 10 -35.17 -12.32 -22.29
C VAL A 10 -35.65 -13.74 -22.00
N VAL A 11 -35.62 -14.11 -20.72
CA VAL A 11 -36.31 -15.31 -20.23
C VAL A 11 -37.77 -14.94 -20.02
N LYS A 12 -38.64 -15.42 -20.92
CA LYS A 12 -40.09 -15.46 -20.75
C LYS A 12 -40.41 -16.34 -19.54
N SER A 13 -41.13 -15.80 -18.56
CA SER A 13 -41.86 -16.60 -17.59
C SER A 13 -43.28 -16.77 -18.13
N GLU A 14 -43.63 -18.01 -18.48
CA GLU A 14 -45.01 -18.41 -18.74
C GLU A 14 -45.60 -18.90 -17.42
N GLN A 15 -46.66 -18.23 -16.98
CA GLN A 15 -47.55 -18.69 -15.92
C GLN A 15 -48.48 -19.74 -16.51
N SER A 16 -48.53 -20.93 -15.90
CA SER A 16 -49.61 -21.89 -16.09
C SER A 16 -50.38 -22.05 -14.79
N GLU A 17 -51.65 -21.65 -14.82
CA GLU A 17 -52.68 -22.02 -13.84
C GLU A 17 -52.90 -23.53 -13.85
N VAL A 18 -52.99 -24.15 -12.67
CA VAL A 18 -53.65 -25.45 -12.49
C VAL A 18 -54.44 -25.40 -11.18
N ASP A 19 -55.72 -25.71 -11.29
CA ASP A 19 -56.70 -25.78 -10.22
C ASP A 19 -56.53 -26.98 -9.27
N ALA A 20 -56.79 -26.69 -7.99
CA ALA A 20 -57.41 -27.46 -6.91
C ALA A 20 -57.29 -29.00 -6.82
N VAL A 21 -56.79 -29.51 -5.67
CA VAL A 21 -57.41 -30.58 -4.86
C VAL A 21 -57.02 -30.40 -3.37
N SER A 22 -58.01 -30.47 -2.48
CA SER A 22 -57.86 -30.53 -1.03
C SER A 22 -57.40 -31.90 -0.54
N GLU A 23 -56.47 -31.96 0.40
CA GLU A 23 -56.32 -33.13 1.27
C GLU A 23 -55.82 -32.71 2.66
N ASN A 24 -56.52 -33.22 3.69
CA ASN A 24 -56.25 -32.98 5.09
C ASN A 24 -54.85 -33.50 5.47
N ALA A 25 -53.96 -32.61 5.89
CA ALA A 25 -52.68 -32.97 6.49
C ALA A 25 -52.68 -32.60 7.98
N GLU A 26 -52.55 -33.64 8.79
CA GLU A 26 -52.37 -33.66 10.23
C GLU A 26 -51.22 -32.74 10.67
N LEU A 27 -51.49 -31.82 11.60
CA LEU A 27 -50.55 -30.86 12.16
C LEU A 27 -49.42 -31.58 12.92
N ALA A 28 -48.28 -31.76 12.27
CA ALA A 28 -47.01 -32.05 12.94
C ALA A 28 -46.53 -30.80 13.70
N PRO A 29 -45.88 -30.96 14.86
CA PRO A 29 -45.44 -29.83 15.69
C PRO A 29 -44.44 -28.95 14.94
N GLU A 30 -44.70 -27.64 14.95
CA GLU A 30 -43.79 -26.58 14.51
C GLU A 30 -42.46 -26.73 15.27
N VAL A 31 -41.45 -27.26 14.58
CA VAL A 31 -40.07 -27.20 15.05
C VAL A 31 -39.60 -25.79 14.78
N GLU A 32 -39.47 -24.98 15.85
CA GLU A 32 -38.86 -23.66 15.75
C GLU A 32 -37.51 -23.79 15.03
N PRO A 33 -37.27 -23.00 13.96
CA PRO A 33 -36.00 -23.05 13.26
C PRO A 33 -34.89 -22.65 14.25
N ALA A 34 -33.94 -23.55 14.46
CA ALA A 34 -32.76 -23.30 15.27
C ALA A 34 -32.13 -21.95 14.88
N PRO A 35 -31.63 -21.16 15.85
CA PRO A 35 -31.08 -19.85 15.57
C PRO A 35 -29.96 -19.99 14.54
N VAL A 36 -30.14 -19.33 13.40
CA VAL A 36 -29.10 -19.18 12.38
C VAL A 36 -27.95 -18.41 13.03
N ILE A 37 -26.95 -19.15 13.52
CA ILE A 37 -25.68 -18.58 13.94
C ILE A 37 -25.09 -17.96 12.66
N LYS A 38 -25.19 -16.64 12.55
CA LYS A 38 -24.50 -15.90 11.49
C LYS A 38 -23.01 -16.09 11.75
N GLU A 39 -22.38 -16.99 11.00
CA GLU A 39 -20.93 -17.07 10.91
C GLU A 39 -20.42 -15.66 10.55
N GLU A 40 -19.88 -14.98 11.55
CA GLU A 40 -19.29 -13.67 11.38
C GLU A 40 -18.08 -13.88 10.48
N SER A 41 -18.15 -13.35 9.25
CA SER A 41 -17.12 -13.63 8.24
C SER A 41 -15.73 -13.25 8.78
N ALA A 42 -14.71 -14.09 8.54
CA ALA A 42 -13.32 -13.83 8.96
C ALA A 42 -12.78 -12.41 8.60
N SER A 43 -13.37 -11.76 7.60
CA SER A 43 -13.06 -10.37 7.21
C SER A 43 -13.46 -9.33 8.27
N ALA A 44 -14.58 -9.55 8.97
CA ALA A 44 -15.06 -8.68 10.05
C ALA A 44 -14.09 -8.71 11.25
N ASP A 45 -13.59 -9.90 11.58
CA ASP A 45 -12.59 -10.09 12.63
C ASP A 45 -11.27 -9.39 12.31
N VAL A 46 -10.78 -9.50 11.08
CA VAL A 46 -9.53 -8.81 10.69
C VAL A 46 -9.64 -7.30 10.91
N ASN A 47 -10.72 -6.66 10.48
CA ASN A 47 -10.84 -5.20 10.63
C ASN A 47 -11.00 -4.76 12.08
N ARG A 48 -11.72 -5.54 12.89
CA ARG A 48 -11.83 -5.33 14.34
C ARG A 48 -10.46 -5.43 15.00
N ILE A 49 -9.71 -6.49 14.71
CA ILE A 49 -8.38 -6.75 15.26
C ILE A 49 -7.38 -5.67 14.81
N VAL A 50 -7.40 -5.22 13.55
CA VAL A 50 -6.55 -4.10 13.10
C VAL A 50 -6.81 -2.85 13.94
N ARG A 51 -8.07 -2.51 14.21
CA ARG A 51 -8.42 -1.33 15.02
C ARG A 51 -7.91 -1.43 16.46
N GLN A 52 -7.89 -2.64 17.03
CA GLN A 52 -7.47 -2.90 18.40
C GLN A 52 -5.93 -2.97 18.54
N VAL A 53 -5.24 -3.57 17.56
CA VAL A 53 -3.82 -3.93 17.70
C VAL A 53 -2.89 -2.99 16.92
N LEU A 54 -3.10 -2.84 15.61
CA LEU A 54 -2.15 -2.11 14.75
C LEU A 54 -2.46 -0.61 14.68
N ALA A 55 -3.74 -0.24 14.59
CA ALA A 55 -4.15 1.15 14.43
C ALA A 55 -3.65 2.07 15.57
N PRO A 56 -3.62 1.66 16.86
CA PRO A 56 -3.06 2.50 17.92
C PRO A 56 -1.58 2.84 17.69
N ALA A 57 -0.77 1.88 17.27
CA ALA A 57 0.65 2.09 16.97
C ALA A 57 0.83 3.07 15.79
N LEU A 58 0.06 2.88 14.71
CA LEU A 58 0.11 3.79 13.56
C LEU A 58 -0.34 5.21 13.93
N ARG A 59 -1.39 5.35 14.77
CA ARG A 59 -1.88 6.66 15.22
C ARG A 59 -0.88 7.38 16.13
N ALA A 60 -0.16 6.65 16.98
CA ALA A 60 0.93 7.21 17.78
C ALA A 60 2.02 7.82 16.87
N ASP A 61 2.25 7.22 15.69
CA ASP A 61 3.16 7.76 14.67
C ASP A 61 2.54 8.86 13.78
N GLY A 62 1.31 9.30 14.08
CA GLY A 62 0.63 10.39 13.36
C GLY A 62 -0.10 9.95 12.08
N PHE A 63 -0.29 8.64 11.87
CA PHE A 63 -1.16 8.18 10.79
C PHE A 63 -2.64 8.38 11.15
N THR A 64 -3.43 8.68 10.13
CA THR A 64 -4.89 8.74 10.19
C THR A 64 -5.48 7.65 9.29
N GLY A 65 -6.74 7.29 9.51
CA GLY A 65 -7.43 6.26 8.74
C GLY A 65 -8.02 5.14 9.59
N SER A 66 -8.59 4.16 8.90
CA SER A 66 -9.31 3.05 9.51
C SER A 66 -9.34 1.83 8.59
N GLY A 67 -9.78 0.70 9.14
CA GLY A 67 -9.78 -0.57 8.41
C GLY A 67 -8.35 -0.97 8.09
N ARG A 68 -8.02 -1.06 6.81
CA ARG A 68 -6.73 -1.57 6.33
C ARG A 68 -5.85 -0.54 5.65
N ASN A 69 -6.25 0.74 5.63
CA ASN A 69 -5.52 1.80 4.96
C ASN A 69 -5.31 2.97 5.89
N PHE A 70 -4.05 3.34 6.07
CA PHE A 70 -3.62 4.42 6.93
C PHE A 70 -2.73 5.37 6.14
N ARG A 71 -2.86 6.67 6.42
CA ARG A 71 -2.10 7.71 5.75
C ARG A 71 -1.60 8.74 6.74
N LYS A 72 -0.35 9.14 6.57
CA LYS A 72 0.25 10.30 7.21
C LYS A 72 0.66 11.28 6.12
N ILE A 73 0.24 12.53 6.25
CA ILE A 73 0.58 13.61 5.32
C ILE A 73 1.31 14.67 6.15
N ASN A 74 2.49 15.08 5.68
CA ASN A 74 3.16 16.29 6.15
C ASN A 74 3.40 17.23 4.96
N ALA A 75 4.18 18.30 5.14
CA ALA A 75 4.38 19.31 4.11
C ALA A 75 4.99 18.73 2.82
N ASP A 76 6.00 17.87 2.95
CA ASP A 76 6.79 17.40 1.81
C ASP A 76 6.49 15.96 1.40
N TRP A 77 5.77 15.19 2.23
CA TRP A 77 5.62 13.75 2.08
C TRP A 77 4.20 13.28 2.34
N VAL A 78 3.85 12.21 1.63
CA VAL A 78 2.76 11.31 2.00
C VAL A 78 3.31 9.92 2.28
N LEU A 79 2.97 9.38 3.44
CA LEU A 79 3.23 8.00 3.84
C LEU A 79 1.92 7.23 3.83
N ILE A 80 1.95 6.04 3.27
CA ILE A 80 0.80 5.13 3.21
C ILE A 80 1.22 3.81 3.84
N VAL A 81 0.38 3.31 4.75
CA VAL A 81 0.47 1.95 5.27
C VAL A 81 -0.81 1.23 4.90
N SER A 82 -0.71 0.10 4.20
CA SER A 82 -1.88 -0.68 3.82
C SER A 82 -1.70 -2.17 4.08
N LEU A 83 -2.71 -2.79 4.69
CA LEU A 83 -2.81 -4.23 4.85
C LEU A 83 -3.54 -4.85 3.66
N GLU A 84 -2.89 -5.83 3.05
CA GLU A 84 -3.43 -6.60 1.94
C GLU A 84 -3.72 -8.02 2.43
N SER A 85 -4.84 -8.59 2.00
CA SER A 85 -5.15 -10.00 2.26
C SER A 85 -4.71 -10.86 1.08
N SER A 86 -4.24 -12.06 1.36
CA SER A 86 -3.93 -13.06 0.35
C SER A 86 -5.19 -13.42 -0.44
N ARG A 87 -5.03 -13.95 -1.66
CA ARG A 87 -6.17 -14.41 -2.47
C ARG A 87 -7.02 -15.47 -1.76
N ALA A 88 -6.39 -16.32 -0.96
CA ALA A 88 -7.05 -17.35 -0.17
C ALA A 88 -7.74 -16.80 1.10
N GLY A 89 -7.47 -15.55 1.47
CA GLY A 89 -7.99 -14.95 2.69
C GLY A 89 -7.30 -15.39 3.98
N THR A 90 -6.29 -16.26 3.90
CA THR A 90 -5.57 -16.85 5.05
C THR A 90 -4.24 -16.16 5.36
N GLY A 91 -3.95 -15.04 4.70
CA GLY A 91 -2.67 -14.35 4.89
C GLY A 91 -2.82 -12.84 4.83
N LEU A 92 -1.97 -12.13 5.57
CA LEU A 92 -1.84 -10.68 5.52
C LEU A 92 -0.46 -10.27 5.00
N ALA A 93 -0.38 -9.11 4.38
CA ALA A 93 0.86 -8.42 4.03
C ALA A 93 0.77 -6.94 4.41
N LEU A 94 1.81 -6.41 5.04
CA LEU A 94 1.92 -4.99 5.36
C LEU A 94 2.74 -4.29 4.27
N ASN A 95 2.08 -3.43 3.51
CA ASN A 95 2.72 -2.63 2.47
C ASN A 95 2.92 -1.19 2.97
N ILE A 96 4.06 -0.61 2.64
CA ILE A 96 4.45 0.75 3.03
C ILE A 96 4.85 1.52 1.77
N GLY A 97 4.29 2.71 1.62
CA GLY A 97 4.63 3.68 0.59
C GLY A 97 5.09 4.99 1.20
N LEU A 98 6.11 5.59 0.59
CA LEU A 98 6.56 6.96 0.85
C LEU A 98 6.65 7.68 -0.50
N HIS A 99 6.05 8.86 -0.60
CA HIS A 99 6.07 9.65 -1.82
C HIS A 99 6.33 11.13 -1.51
N PRO A 100 7.33 11.76 -2.14
CA PRO A 100 7.53 13.21 -2.06
C PRO A 100 6.41 13.94 -2.80
N LEU A 101 5.77 14.92 -2.16
CA LEU A 101 4.65 15.68 -2.73
C LEU A 101 5.08 16.71 -3.80
N ALA A 102 6.37 16.99 -3.89
CA ALA A 102 6.92 17.88 -4.91
C ALA A 102 6.90 17.29 -6.33
N PHE A 103 6.63 15.99 -6.47
CA PHE A 103 6.73 15.28 -7.75
C PHE A 103 5.39 14.72 -8.21
N ASN A 104 5.36 14.40 -9.50
CA ASN A 104 4.34 13.53 -10.06
C ASN A 104 4.52 12.09 -9.54
N ASP A 105 3.43 11.32 -9.58
CA ASP A 105 3.45 9.90 -9.28
C ASP A 105 4.30 9.11 -10.29
N VAL A 106 4.46 7.80 -10.03
CA VAL A 106 5.22 6.90 -10.92
C VAL A 106 4.64 6.77 -12.34
N LEU A 107 3.42 7.29 -12.59
CA LEU A 107 2.79 7.36 -13.91
C LEU A 107 2.89 8.76 -14.54
N GLY A 108 3.60 9.69 -13.91
CA GLY A 108 3.79 11.05 -14.38
C GLY A 108 2.59 11.97 -14.14
N LYS A 109 1.67 11.61 -13.23
CA LYS A 109 0.49 12.43 -12.90
C LYS A 109 0.69 13.26 -11.63
N PRO A 110 0.12 14.47 -11.56
CA PRO A 110 0.13 15.26 -10.33
C PRO A 110 -0.46 14.48 -9.14
N VAL A 111 0.18 14.61 -7.98
CA VAL A 111 -0.18 13.85 -6.78
C VAL A 111 -1.22 14.60 -5.95
N ASP A 112 -2.37 13.97 -5.74
CA ASP A 112 -3.29 14.34 -4.66
C ASP A 112 -2.93 13.52 -3.42
N ALA A 113 -2.33 14.17 -2.42
CA ALA A 113 -1.89 13.54 -1.18
C ALA A 113 -3.01 12.74 -0.49
N LYS A 114 -4.28 13.12 -0.65
CA LYS A 114 -5.43 12.44 -0.03
C LYS A 114 -5.92 11.25 -0.86
N LYS A 115 -5.51 11.10 -2.12
CA LYS A 115 -6.01 10.06 -3.03
C LYS A 115 -4.95 9.11 -3.58
N ILE A 116 -3.67 9.49 -3.53
CA ILE A 116 -2.58 8.61 -3.97
C ILE A 116 -2.66 7.27 -3.24
N LYS A 117 -2.46 6.19 -4.00
CA LYS A 117 -2.49 4.80 -3.56
C LYS A 117 -1.06 4.31 -3.33
N MET A 118 -0.90 3.30 -2.48
CA MET A 118 0.41 2.70 -2.18
C MET A 118 1.18 2.30 -3.45
N GLN A 119 0.50 1.73 -4.46
CA GLN A 119 1.16 1.33 -5.71
C GLN A 119 1.72 2.50 -6.53
N LEU A 120 1.27 3.73 -6.26
CA LEU A 120 1.73 4.93 -6.97
C LEU A 120 2.81 5.70 -6.20
N CYS A 121 3.14 5.28 -4.98
CA CYS A 121 4.23 5.87 -4.22
C CYS A 121 5.59 5.62 -4.88
N GLU A 122 6.54 6.53 -4.63
CA GLU A 122 7.87 6.51 -5.26
C GLU A 122 8.73 5.43 -4.61
N PHE A 123 8.77 5.44 -3.28
CA PHE A 123 9.33 4.37 -2.49
C PHE A 123 8.21 3.45 -2.03
N ARG A 124 8.37 2.16 -2.28
CA ARG A 124 7.41 1.12 -1.92
C ARG A 124 8.15 -0.07 -1.37
N THR A 125 7.61 -0.67 -0.32
CA THR A 125 8.13 -1.92 0.20
C THR A 125 7.00 -2.72 0.82
N ARG A 126 7.12 -4.03 0.76
CA ARG A 126 6.31 -4.95 1.54
C ARG A 126 7.20 -5.48 2.64
N LEU A 127 6.76 -5.37 3.88
CA LEU A 127 7.53 -5.91 4.98
C LEU A 127 7.58 -7.43 4.86
N PRO A 128 8.77 -8.04 4.98
CA PRO A 128 8.88 -9.48 4.98
C PRO A 128 8.31 -10.04 6.28
N SER A 129 7.65 -11.19 6.22
CA SER A 129 7.40 -11.98 7.42
C SER A 129 8.68 -12.67 7.89
N GLN A 130 8.67 -13.22 9.10
CA GLN A 130 9.86 -13.81 9.75
C GLN A 130 10.57 -14.88 8.90
N ASN A 131 9.82 -15.60 8.05
CA ASN A 131 10.37 -16.60 7.13
C ASN A 131 10.77 -16.02 5.75
N LYS A 132 10.88 -14.68 5.65
CA LYS A 132 11.11 -13.92 4.41
C LYS A 132 10.04 -14.12 3.34
N ALA A 133 8.91 -14.75 3.66
CA ALA A 133 7.76 -14.74 2.78
C ALA A 133 7.12 -13.34 2.77
N SER A 134 6.38 -13.04 1.71
CA SER A 134 5.64 -11.77 1.61
C SER A 134 4.33 -11.77 2.42
N TRP A 135 4.00 -12.87 3.11
CA TRP A 135 2.71 -13.09 3.74
C TRP A 135 2.88 -13.69 5.14
N TRP A 136 2.18 -13.12 6.12
CA TRP A 136 1.96 -13.74 7.42
C TRP A 136 0.67 -14.57 7.33
N GLN A 137 0.79 -15.90 7.45
CA GLN A 137 -0.35 -16.81 7.39
C GLN A 137 -1.03 -16.90 8.77
N PHE A 138 -2.35 -17.05 8.76
CA PHE A 138 -3.18 -17.29 9.94
C PHE A 138 -4.26 -18.33 9.61
N GLU A 139 -4.70 -19.03 10.64
CA GLU A 139 -5.85 -19.95 10.59
C GLU A 139 -7.17 -19.17 10.65
N SER A 140 -8.30 -19.81 10.35
CA SER A 140 -9.61 -19.13 10.25
C SER A 140 -10.17 -18.57 11.57
N ASP A 141 -9.48 -18.72 12.69
CA ASP A 141 -9.91 -18.24 14.00
C ASP A 141 -9.33 -16.84 14.36
N ALA A 142 -10.07 -16.10 15.18
CA ALA A 142 -9.72 -14.74 15.58
C ALA A 142 -8.41 -14.66 16.39
N GLU A 143 -8.05 -15.71 17.15
CA GLU A 143 -6.83 -15.74 17.96
C GLU A 143 -5.59 -15.84 17.06
N SER A 144 -5.64 -16.67 16.01
CA SER A 144 -4.58 -16.74 15.00
C SER A 144 -4.41 -15.41 14.26
N VAL A 145 -5.51 -14.75 13.89
CA VAL A 145 -5.46 -13.41 13.27
C VAL A 145 -4.81 -12.40 14.21
N GLN A 146 -5.16 -12.43 15.50
CA GLN A 146 -4.61 -11.53 16.50
C GLN A 146 -3.10 -11.72 16.67
N ARG A 147 -2.60 -12.96 16.79
CA ARG A 147 -1.17 -13.26 16.89
C ARG A 147 -0.38 -12.76 15.68
N VAL A 148 -0.92 -12.93 14.47
CA VAL A 148 -0.33 -12.38 13.25
C VAL A 148 -0.32 -10.85 13.27
N MET A 149 -1.41 -10.22 13.71
CA MET A 149 -1.47 -8.76 13.79
C MET A 149 -0.48 -8.18 14.80
N GLU A 150 -0.30 -8.84 15.95
CA GLU A 150 0.70 -8.46 16.95
C GLU A 150 2.12 -8.58 16.39
N THR A 151 2.39 -9.64 15.62
CA THR A 151 3.66 -9.80 14.90
C THR A 151 3.87 -8.65 13.92
N ILE A 152 2.89 -8.35 13.06
CA ILE A 152 2.96 -7.23 12.10
C ILE A 152 3.20 -5.89 12.81
N ARG A 153 2.51 -5.64 13.92
CA ARG A 153 2.69 -4.43 14.74
C ARG A 153 4.13 -4.33 15.24
N ASN A 154 4.68 -5.41 15.78
CA ASN A 154 6.03 -5.43 16.32
C ASN A 154 7.07 -5.22 15.22
N GLU A 155 6.92 -5.87 14.06
CA GLU A 155 7.78 -5.69 12.88
C GLU A 155 7.76 -4.22 12.39
N TYR A 156 6.58 -3.61 12.34
CA TYR A 156 6.45 -2.18 12.01
C TYR A 156 7.20 -1.28 13.00
N LEU A 157 6.99 -1.50 14.30
CA LEU A 157 7.61 -0.69 15.35
C LEU A 157 9.14 -0.84 15.35
N GLN A 158 9.63 -2.06 15.19
CA GLN A 158 11.07 -2.37 15.26
C GLN A 158 11.82 -1.90 14.00
N HIS A 159 11.24 -2.08 12.82
CA HIS A 159 11.98 -1.92 11.56
C HIS A 159 11.55 -0.73 10.71
N CYS A 160 10.36 -0.17 10.95
CA CYS A 160 9.82 0.89 10.08
C CYS A 160 9.63 2.22 10.77
N SER A 161 9.05 2.26 11.97
CA SER A 161 8.63 3.51 12.61
C SER A 161 9.76 4.56 12.65
N ALA A 162 10.90 4.19 13.23
CA ALA A 162 12.06 5.08 13.33
C ALA A 162 12.63 5.49 11.97
N GLN A 163 12.74 4.55 11.04
CA GLN A 163 13.31 4.80 9.70
C GLN A 163 12.40 5.67 8.85
N LEU A 164 11.09 5.46 8.88
CA LEU A 164 10.12 6.31 8.20
C LEU A 164 10.17 7.73 8.77
N LYS A 165 10.28 7.90 10.09
CA LYS A 165 10.44 9.20 10.72
C LYS A 165 11.72 9.91 10.27
N LYS A 166 12.83 9.17 10.12
CA LYS A 166 14.10 9.69 9.59
C LYS A 166 13.96 10.12 8.13
N LEU A 167 13.40 9.27 7.27
CA LEU A 167 13.28 9.51 5.83
C LEU A 167 12.25 10.58 5.47
N SER A 168 11.20 10.77 6.27
CA SER A 168 10.18 11.81 6.06
C SER A 168 10.34 13.02 6.96
N GLY A 169 11.49 13.15 7.64
CA GLY A 169 11.80 14.26 8.55
C GLY A 169 12.63 15.36 7.89
N GLU A 170 12.78 16.48 8.58
CA GLU A 170 13.56 17.64 8.09
C GLU A 170 15.03 17.31 7.85
N GLN A 171 15.59 16.40 8.64
CA GLN A 171 16.98 15.92 8.52
C GLN A 171 17.10 14.68 7.61
N SER A 172 16.11 14.45 6.74
CA SER A 172 16.11 13.29 5.87
C SER A 172 17.33 13.28 4.94
N PRO A 173 17.99 12.13 4.76
CA PRO A 173 19.03 11.99 3.74
C PRO A 173 18.49 12.27 2.33
N LEU A 174 17.19 12.16 2.09
CA LEU A 174 16.60 12.48 0.79
C LEU A 174 16.74 13.98 0.46
N PHE A 175 16.79 14.86 1.46
CA PHE A 175 17.07 16.28 1.27
C PHE A 175 18.55 16.62 1.41
N HIS A 176 19.29 15.95 2.30
CA HIS A 176 20.64 16.43 2.66
C HIS A 176 21.79 15.58 2.12
N ALA A 177 21.48 14.53 1.35
CA ALA A 177 22.51 13.67 0.82
C ALA A 177 23.49 14.42 -0.10
N ARG A 178 24.77 14.08 0.06
CA ARG A 178 25.85 14.49 -0.85
C ARG A 178 26.22 13.30 -1.73
N VAL A 179 26.52 13.56 -3.00
CA VAL A 179 26.80 12.51 -3.98
C VAL A 179 27.99 11.62 -3.58
N ASP A 180 29.03 12.20 -2.96
CA ASP A 180 30.22 11.45 -2.53
C ASP A 180 29.92 10.44 -1.44
N ASN A 181 29.07 10.81 -0.48
CA ASN A 181 28.64 9.93 0.62
C ASN A 181 27.63 8.89 0.11
N PHE A 182 26.76 9.29 -0.81
CA PHE A 182 25.82 8.39 -1.47
C PHE A 182 26.56 7.29 -2.25
N ALA A 183 27.58 7.67 -3.03
CA ALA A 183 28.39 6.73 -3.80
C ALA A 183 29.18 5.73 -2.94
N LYS A 184 29.43 6.07 -1.66
CA LYS A 184 30.08 5.19 -0.68
C LYS A 184 29.10 4.26 0.06
N GLY A 185 27.80 4.49 -0.09
CA GLY A 185 26.77 3.76 0.65
C GLY A 185 26.59 4.24 2.09
N ASP A 186 26.94 5.50 2.40
CA ASP A 186 26.85 6.05 3.76
C ASP A 186 25.41 6.35 4.23
N TYR A 187 24.42 6.15 3.36
CA TYR A 187 23.01 6.41 3.66
C TYR A 187 22.20 5.11 3.72
N ASP A 188 21.43 4.98 4.80
CA ASP A 188 20.45 3.92 4.98
C ASP A 188 19.05 4.41 4.56
N PHE A 189 18.52 3.82 3.49
CA PHE A 189 17.18 4.05 2.96
C PHE A 189 16.19 2.92 3.30
N SER A 190 16.55 2.04 4.24
CA SER A 190 15.62 1.06 4.79
C SER A 190 14.34 1.75 5.32
N PRO A 191 13.17 1.10 5.26
CA PRO A 191 12.92 -0.27 4.79
C PRO A 191 12.78 -0.41 3.25
N PHE A 192 13.03 0.66 2.49
CA PHE A 192 12.85 0.64 1.04
C PHE A 192 14.03 -0.02 0.34
N ARG A 193 13.72 -0.92 -0.60
CA ARG A 193 14.71 -1.63 -1.43
C ARG A 193 14.67 -1.10 -2.87
N SER A 194 14.75 0.22 -3.03
CA SER A 194 14.83 0.85 -4.34
C SER A 194 16.24 0.75 -4.90
N ALA A 195 16.38 0.72 -6.23
CA ALA A 195 17.69 0.80 -6.87
C ALA A 195 18.34 2.17 -6.60
N ASP A 196 19.65 2.19 -6.41
CA ASP A 196 20.42 3.41 -6.14
C ASP A 196 20.21 4.48 -7.21
N THR A 197 20.07 4.08 -8.47
CA THR A 197 19.76 5.00 -9.57
C THR A 197 18.40 5.69 -9.39
N ARG A 198 17.39 4.98 -8.88
CA ARG A 198 16.09 5.60 -8.60
C ARG A 198 16.17 6.54 -7.40
N ILE A 199 16.91 6.16 -6.36
CA ILE A 199 17.13 7.03 -5.19
C ILE A 199 17.89 8.29 -5.61
N ALA A 200 18.94 8.17 -6.42
CA ALA A 200 19.70 9.28 -6.95
C ALA A 200 18.82 10.27 -7.75
N LEU A 201 17.90 9.76 -8.57
CA LEU A 201 16.94 10.60 -9.30
C LEU A 201 16.02 11.37 -8.36
N VAL A 202 15.50 10.72 -7.32
CA VAL A 202 14.65 11.39 -6.32
C VAL A 202 15.42 12.50 -5.62
N ILE A 203 16.64 12.23 -5.17
CA ILE A 203 17.50 13.23 -4.50
C ILE A 203 17.80 14.38 -5.46
N ALA A 204 18.14 14.09 -6.72
CA ALA A 204 18.41 15.12 -7.73
C ALA A 204 17.22 16.09 -7.89
N ARG A 205 15.99 15.54 -8.00
CA ARG A 205 14.77 16.35 -8.11
C ARG A 205 14.49 17.15 -6.83
N LEU A 206 14.75 16.59 -5.64
CA LEU A 206 14.55 17.32 -4.37
C LEU A 206 15.53 18.49 -4.26
N HIS A 207 16.79 18.27 -4.63
CA HIS A 207 17.82 19.31 -4.67
C HIS A 207 17.46 20.42 -5.65
N GLN A 208 16.94 20.05 -6.84
CA GLN A 208 16.48 20.99 -7.87
C GLN A 208 15.35 21.88 -7.34
N GLN A 209 14.33 21.29 -6.69
CA GLN A 209 13.22 22.03 -6.09
C GLN A 209 13.67 23.01 -4.99
N GLN A 210 14.76 22.70 -4.30
CA GLN A 210 15.35 23.58 -3.29
C GLN A 210 16.34 24.60 -3.87
N GLY A 211 16.47 24.70 -5.20
CA GLY A 211 17.40 25.61 -5.87
C GLY A 211 18.87 25.21 -5.77
N ARG A 212 19.17 24.01 -5.24
CA ARG A 212 20.54 23.47 -5.12
C ARG A 212 20.97 22.80 -6.42
N ARG A 213 21.18 23.63 -7.44
CA ARG A 213 21.42 23.20 -8.81
C ARG A 213 22.67 22.34 -8.95
N THR A 214 23.78 22.76 -8.34
CA THR A 214 25.05 22.03 -8.41
C THR A 214 24.91 20.61 -7.86
N GLU A 215 24.25 20.45 -6.72
CA GLU A 215 24.02 19.15 -6.11
C GLU A 215 23.01 18.32 -6.90
N ALA A 216 21.96 18.93 -7.45
CA ALA A 216 21.01 18.26 -8.32
C ALA A 216 21.70 17.64 -9.56
N MET A 217 22.53 18.44 -10.24
CA MET A 217 23.32 17.99 -11.39
C MET A 217 24.30 16.88 -11.02
N ALA A 218 24.94 16.97 -9.85
CA ALA A 218 25.87 15.95 -9.39
C ALA A 218 25.20 14.58 -9.21
N PHE A 219 24.00 14.54 -8.61
CA PHE A 219 23.21 13.31 -8.51
C PHE A 219 22.71 12.83 -9.87
N ALA A 220 22.31 13.74 -10.77
CA ALA A 220 21.87 13.36 -12.11
C ALA A 220 23.00 12.71 -12.93
N HIS A 221 24.20 13.29 -12.92
CA HIS A 221 25.39 12.69 -13.56
C HIS A 221 25.77 11.35 -12.93
N HIS A 222 25.75 11.25 -11.60
CA HIS A 222 26.00 9.98 -10.91
C HIS A 222 24.98 8.92 -11.34
N GLY A 223 23.70 9.29 -11.42
CA GLY A 223 22.62 8.44 -11.91
C GLY A 223 22.84 7.95 -13.34
N LEU A 224 23.15 8.86 -14.27
CA LEU A 224 23.42 8.56 -15.68
C LEU A 224 24.59 7.56 -15.86
N LYS A 225 25.61 7.65 -14.99
CA LYS A 225 26.73 6.69 -15.00
C LYS A 225 26.31 5.26 -14.65
N HIS A 226 25.27 5.09 -13.84
CA HIS A 226 24.84 3.79 -13.30
C HIS A 226 23.48 3.30 -13.83
N VAL A 227 22.78 4.10 -14.64
CA VAL A 227 21.40 3.82 -15.11
C VAL A 227 21.30 2.61 -16.04
N GLY A 228 22.41 2.16 -16.61
CA GLY A 228 22.46 1.08 -17.60
C GLY A 228 21.63 1.42 -18.84
N ASN A 229 20.77 0.48 -19.26
CA ASN A 229 19.95 0.58 -20.48
C ASN A 229 18.54 1.15 -20.23
N SER A 230 18.24 1.67 -19.03
CA SER A 230 16.91 2.21 -18.74
C SER A 230 16.70 3.56 -19.42
N VAL A 231 16.08 3.54 -20.61
CA VAL A 231 15.79 4.73 -21.42
C VAL A 231 14.94 5.74 -20.64
N GLY A 232 13.94 5.27 -19.89
CA GLY A 232 13.07 6.14 -19.10
C GLY A 232 13.82 6.88 -17.99
N LEU A 233 14.67 6.18 -17.23
CA LEU A 233 15.46 6.82 -16.17
C LEU A 233 16.53 7.76 -16.75
N ARG A 234 17.15 7.39 -17.88
CA ARG A 234 18.11 8.26 -18.57
C ARG A 234 17.46 9.60 -18.95
N ARG A 235 16.31 9.55 -19.62
CA ARG A 235 15.55 10.75 -19.98
C ARG A 235 15.17 11.58 -18.74
N ASP A 236 14.75 10.92 -17.67
CA ASP A 236 14.39 11.59 -16.43
C ASP A 236 15.58 12.29 -15.76
N PHE A 237 16.80 11.78 -15.90
CA PHE A 237 18.02 12.45 -15.43
C PHE A 237 18.45 13.59 -16.36
N GLU A 238 18.36 13.40 -17.67
CA GLU A 238 18.65 14.44 -18.67
C GLU A 238 17.74 15.65 -18.47
N ALA A 239 16.46 15.44 -18.17
CA ALA A 239 15.52 16.51 -17.84
C ALA A 239 15.98 17.37 -16.63
N VAL A 240 16.58 16.75 -15.61
CA VAL A 240 17.13 17.50 -14.45
C VAL A 240 18.32 18.37 -14.86
N LEU A 241 19.10 17.95 -15.86
CA LEU A 241 20.23 18.73 -16.39
C LEU A 241 19.75 19.86 -17.29
N ASP A 242 18.75 19.61 -18.14
CA ASP A 242 18.23 20.58 -19.11
C ASP A 242 17.48 21.74 -18.42
N GLU A 243 16.70 21.44 -17.38
CA GLU A 243 15.99 22.46 -16.57
C GLU A 243 16.92 23.26 -15.64
N GLY A 244 18.21 22.94 -15.62
CA GLY A 244 19.24 23.65 -14.86
C GLY A 244 19.73 24.96 -15.50
N TYR A 245 19.30 25.25 -16.74
CA TYR A 245 19.76 26.37 -17.57
C TYR A 245 18.68 27.41 -17.85
#